data_AF-A0A8T5RPL8-F1
#
_entry.id   AF-A0A8T5RPL8-F1
#
_cell.length_a   1.000
_cell.length_b   1.000
_cell.length_c   1.000
_cell.angle_alpha   90.00
_cell.angle_beta   90.00
_cell.angle_gamma   90.00
#
_symmetry.space_group_name_H-M   'P 1'
#
loop_
_entity.id
_entity.type
_entity.pdbx_description
1 polymer ?
#
loop_
_entity_poly.entity_id
_entity_poly.type
_entity_poly.pdbx_seq_one_letter_code
_entity_poly.pdbx_strand_id
1 'polypeptide(L)' 'MIFQSTVMVTPIMIGIIITLIIFWVIAIGLAVWVYKDAKKRDMNAAVWLLIVLLSGCIGCIIYLIVRE' A
#
# COMPACT_ATOMS: atom_id res chain seq x y z
N MET A 1 -34.49 5.45 -18.64
CA MET A 1 -33.41 6.17 -17.92
C MET A 1 -32.56 5.25 -17.04
N ILE A 2 -33.12 4.32 -16.25
CA ILE A 2 -32.37 3.45 -15.32
C ILE A 2 -31.32 2.54 -16.01
N PHE A 3 -31.64 1.98 -17.19
CA PHE A 3 -30.73 1.11 -17.93
C PHE A 3 -29.43 1.82 -18.37
N GLN A 4 -29.54 3.05 -18.86
CA GLN A 4 -28.35 3.79 -19.31
C GLN A 4 -27.43 4.17 -18.15
N SER A 5 -28.00 4.52 -16.98
CA SER A 5 -27.21 4.76 -15.77
C SER A 5 -26.48 3.51 -15.28
N THR A 6 -27.07 2.32 -15.36
CA THR A 6 -26.39 1.08 -14.96
C THR A 6 -25.22 0.71 -15.88
N VAL A 7 -25.31 1.00 -17.18
CA VAL A 7 -24.22 0.73 -18.15
C VAL A 7 -23.03 1.66 -17.92
N MET A 8 -23.25 2.88 -17.43
CA MET A 8 -22.17 3.83 -17.12
C MET A 8 -21.54 3.60 -15.73
N VAL A 9 -22.31 3.19 -14.72
CA VAL A 9 -21.82 3.02 -13.34
C VAL A 9 -21.02 1.74 -13.15
N THR A 10 -21.40 0.65 -13.82
CA THR A 10 -20.72 -0.66 -13.70
C THR A 10 -19.23 -0.64 -14.10
N PRO A 11 -18.78 -0.08 -15.23
CA PRO A 11 -17.36 -0.02 -15.58
C PRO A 11 -16.56 0.89 -14.63
N ILE A 12 -17.17 1.98 -14.13
CA ILE A 12 -16.52 2.90 -13.18
C ILE A 12 -16.24 2.17 -11.86
N MET A 13 -17.22 1.42 -11.33
CA MET A 13 -17.02 0.65 -10.10
C MET A 13 -15.94 -0.43 -10.26
N ILE A 14 -15.92 -1.14 -11.40
CA ILE A 14 -14.87 -2.13 -11.69
C ILE A 14 -13.49 -1.46 -11.73
N GLY A 15 -13.38 -0.30 -12.38
CA GLY A 15 -12.13 0.48 -12.41
C GLY A 15 -11.63 0.85 -11.02
N ILE A 16 -12.52 1.35 -10.16
CA ILE A 16 -12.17 1.71 -8.76
C ILE A 16 -11.68 0.48 -7.99
N ILE A 17 -12.35 -0.66 -8.12
CA ILE A 17 -11.94 -1.91 -7.45
C ILE A 17 -10.54 -2.33 -7.90
N ILE A 18 -10.26 -2.30 -9.20
CA ILE A 18 -8.94 -2.66 -9.74
C ILE A 18 -7.86 -1.71 -9.19
N THR A 19 -8.11 -0.40 -9.19
CA THR A 19 -7.16 0.58 -8.64
C THR A 19 -6.88 0.35 -7.16
N LEU A 20 -7.91 0.04 -6.37
CA LEU A 20 -7.74 -0.28 -4.94
C LEU A 20 -6.90 -1.55 -4.75
N ILE A 21 -7.14 -2.60 -5.54
CA ILE A 21 -6.36 -3.84 -5.46
C ILE A 21 -4.88 -3.56 -5.78
N ILE A 22 -4.59 -2.82 -6.85
CA ILE A 22 -3.22 -2.47 -7.22
C ILE A 22 -2.53 -1.68 -6.11
N PHE A 23 -3.24 -0.71 -5.53
CA PHE A 23 -2.71 0.09 -4.42
C PHE A 23 -2.35 -0.79 -3.21
N TRP A 24 -3.23 -1.72 -2.83
CA TRP A 24 -2.97 -2.66 -1.73
C TRP A 24 -1.79 -3.60 -2.00
N VAL A 25 -1.67 -4.12 -3.23
CA VAL A 25 -0.53 -4.96 -3.63
C VAL A 25 0.79 -4.21 -3.48
N ILE A 26 0.83 -2.95 -3.92
CA ILE A 26 2.01 -2.10 -3.79
C ILE A 26 2.31 -1.82 -2.32
N ALA A 27 1.30 -1.48 -1.51
CA ALA A 27 1.46 -1.19 -0.09
C ALA A 27 2.02 -2.38 0.69
N ILE A 28 1.49 -3.60 0.45
CA ILE A 28 1.99 -4.83 1.07
C ILE A 28 3.40 -5.15 0.58
N GLY A 29 3.67 -4.99 -0.72
CA GLY A 29 5.00 -5.17 -1.29
C GLY A 29 6.04 -4.25 -0.65
N LEU A 30 5.69 -2.99 -0.42
CA LEU A 30 6.52 -2.02 0.29
C LEU A 30 6.74 -2.43 1.75
N ALA A 31 5.70 -2.84 2.48
CA ALA A 31 5.84 -3.28 3.87
C ALA A 31 6.79 -4.49 4.02
N VAL A 32 6.66 -5.47 3.12
CA VAL A 32 7.55 -6.65 3.08
C VAL A 32 8.98 -6.22 2.72
N TRP A 33 9.14 -5.27 1.79
CA TRP A 33 10.45 -4.73 1.44
C TRP A 33 11.11 -4.01 2.62
N VAL A 34 10.38 -3.14 3.32
CA VAL A 34 10.87 -2.43 4.53
C VAL A 34 11.32 -3.42 5.60
N TYR A 35 10.54 -4.47 5.85
CA TYR A 35 10.94 -5.51 6.81
C TYR A 35 12.25 -6.19 6.42
N LYS A 36 12.40 -6.57 5.15
CA LYS A 36 13.63 -7.21 4.66
C LYS A 36 14.83 -6.27 4.68
N ASP A 37 14.62 -5.00 4.37
CA ASP A 37 15.67 -3.97 4.38
C ASP A 37 16.11 -3.66 5.82
N ALA A 38 15.17 -3.50 6.76
CA ALA A 38 15.46 -3.25 8.17
C ALA A 38 16.18 -4.44 8.82
N LYS A 39 15.79 -5.68 8.47
CA LYS A 39 16.45 -6.90 8.95
C LYS A 39 17.90 -7.01 8.47
N LYS A 40 18.22 -6.51 7.28
CA LYS A 40 19.61 -6.48 6.76
C LYS A 40 20.49 -5.44 7.43
N ARG A 41 19.88 -4.42 8.04
CA ARG A 41 20.56 -3.29 8.71
C ARG A 41 20.63 -3.49 10.24
N ASP A 42 20.33 -4.69 10.74
CA ASP A 42 20.22 -5.01 12.17
C ASP A 42 19.28 -4.04 12.95
N MET A 43 18.33 -3.43 12.24
CA MET A 43 17.28 -2.59 12.82
C MET A 43 16.10 -3.45 13.27
N ASN A 44 15.26 -2.90 14.16
CA ASN A 44 14.06 -3.60 14.64
C ASN A 44 12.99 -3.71 13.53
N ALA A 45 13.13 -4.72 12.67
CA ALA A 45 12.34 -4.90 11.46
C ALA A 45 10.84 -5.03 11.71
N ALA A 46 10.45 -5.68 12.82
CA ALA A 46 9.05 -5.83 13.20
C ALA A 46 8.39 -4.48 13.49
N VAL A 47 9.10 -3.56 14.17
CA VAL A 47 8.61 -2.21 14.48
C VAL A 47 8.44 -1.40 13.21
N TRP A 48 9.42 -1.43 12.31
CA TRP A 48 9.33 -0.72 11.03
C TRP A 48 8.24 -1.25 10.13
N LEU A 49 8.04 -2.57 10.06
CA LEU A 49 6.91 -3.15 9.36
C LEU A 49 5.57 -2.67 9.95
N LEU A 50 5.45 -2.64 11.28
CA LEU A 50 4.21 -2.23 11.95
C LEU A 50 3.89 -0.75 11.69
N ILE A 51 4.91 0.12 11.71
CA ILE A 51 4.79 1.53 11.36
C ILE A 51 4.30 1.70 9.91
N VAL A 52 4.93 1.01 8.96
CA VAL A 52 4.55 1.10 7.53
C VAL A 52 3.16 0.51 7.29
N LEU A 53 2.77 -0.54 8.02
CA LEU A 53 1.45 -1.15 7.89
C LEU A 53 0.34 -0.22 8.40
N LEU A 54 0.57 0.48 9.52
CA LEU A 54 -0.42 1.37 10.15
C LEU A 54 -0.52 2.73 9.47
N SER A 55 0.61 3.30 9.06
CA SER A 55 0.67 4.64 8.45
C SER A 55 0.77 4.63 6.92
N GLY A 56 0.85 3.43 6.32
CA GLY A 56 0.90 3.25 4.87
C GLY A 56 2.13 3.89 4.24
N CYS A 57 1.89 4.67 3.17
CA CYS A 57 2.94 5.36 2.42
C CYS A 57 3.76 6.32 3.30
N ILE A 58 3.15 6.94 4.31
CA ILE A 58 3.82 7.90 5.19
C ILE A 58 4.90 7.20 6.02
N GLY A 59 4.60 6.03 6.59
CA GLY A 59 5.58 5.23 7.33
C GLY A 59 6.71 4.74 6.45
N CYS A 60 6.43 4.45 5.18
CA CYS A 60 7.47 4.09 4.22
C CYS A 60 8.42 5.27 3.96
N ILE A 61 7.89 6.50 3.82
CA ILE A 61 8.71 7.70 3.64
C ILE A 61 9.57 7.95 4.89
N ILE A 62 8.99 7.85 6.08
CA ILE A 62 9.73 8.00 7.34
C ILE A 62 10.85 6.95 7.44
N TYR A 63 10.56 5.70 7.12
CA TYR A 63 11.57 4.63 7.08
C TYR A 63 12.72 4.99 6.13
N LEU A 64 12.41 5.47 4.92
CA LEU A 64 13.42 5.85 3.93
C LEU A 64 14.33 7.00 4.40
N ILE A 65 13.81 7.92 5.22
CA ILE A 65 14.59 9.02 5.80
C ILE A 65 15.46 8.53 6.97
N VAL A 66 14.91 7.67 7.83
CA VAL A 66 15.62 7.20 9.04
C VAL A 66 16.61 6.07 8.74
N ARG A 67 16.45 5.36 7.61
CA ARG A 67 17.34 4.25 7.23
C ARG A 67 18.72 4.69 6.69
N GLU A 68 18.96 6.00 6.57
CA GLU A 68 20.32 6.53 6.35
C GLU A 68 21.25 6.10 7.49
#